data_AF-A0A6G3ZDT9-F1
#
_entry.id   AF-A0A6G3ZDT9-F1
#
_cell.length_a   1.000
_cell.length_b   1.000
_cell.length_c   1.000
_cell.angle_alpha   90.00
_cell.angle_beta   90.00
_cell.angle_gamma   90.00
#
_symmetry.space_group_name_H-M   'P 1'
#
loop_
_entity.id
_entity.type
_entity.pdbx_description
1 polymer ?
#
loop_
_entity_poly.entity_id
_entity_poly.type
_entity_poly.pdbx_seq_one_letter_code
_entity_poly.pdbx_strand_id
1 'polypeptide(L)'
;MSNVRTVSDTKRAFYSQFNRPIVSVYRRVIEELMVEMHLLSVSTDFVYDTLYALGIVTTYDRFMDGYQPEEDKEAIFTALCQSVESSAEQYRNDAQQMTSSVEGLSLETLKEKMMGSESGG
;
A
#
# COMPACT_ATOMS: atom_id res chain seq x y z
N MET A 1 21.41 18.29 -6.38
CA MET A 1 20.20 18.46 -5.57
C MET A 1 19.18 17.47 -6.08
N SER A 2 18.88 16.39 -5.35
CA SER A 2 17.71 15.58 -5.71
C SER A 2 16.48 16.45 -5.44
N ASN A 3 15.67 16.65 -6.47
CA ASN A 3 14.40 17.35 -6.31
C ASN A 3 13.48 16.40 -5.54
N VAL A 4 13.26 16.67 -4.25
CA VAL A 4 12.35 15.85 -3.43
C VAL A 4 10.98 15.96 -4.06
N ARG A 5 10.47 14.83 -4.52
CA ARG A 5 9.18 14.74 -5.19
C ARG A 5 8.09 15.30 -4.28
N THR A 6 7.18 16.09 -4.85
CA THR A 6 6.06 16.65 -4.08
C THR A 6 4.81 15.76 -4.17
N VAL A 7 3.88 15.93 -3.24
CA VAL A 7 2.54 15.32 -3.32
C VAL A 7 1.88 15.62 -4.66
N SER A 8 2.04 16.84 -5.18
CA SER A 8 1.49 17.25 -6.48
C SER A 8 2.08 16.45 -7.65
N ASP A 9 3.38 16.12 -7.59
CA ASP A 9 4.04 15.29 -8.60
C ASP A 9 3.54 13.83 -8.54
N THR A 10 3.32 13.29 -7.34
CA THR A 10 2.68 11.98 -7.14
C THR A 10 1.26 11.96 -7.68
N LYS A 11 0.41 12.95 -7.34
CA LYS A 11 -0.95 13.06 -7.91
C LYS A 11 -0.93 13.16 -9.43
N ARG A 12 -0.03 13.97 -10.00
CA ARG A 12 0.13 14.07 -11.45
C ARG A 12 0.51 12.73 -12.08
N ALA A 13 1.42 11.97 -11.46
CA ALA A 13 1.80 10.65 -11.96
C ALA A 13 0.65 9.65 -11.91
N PHE A 14 -0.12 9.61 -10.83
CA PHE A 14 -1.33 8.77 -10.75
C PHE A 14 -2.29 9.05 -11.91
N TYR A 15 -2.66 10.32 -12.12
CA TYR A 15 -3.60 10.69 -13.19
C TYR A 15 -3.00 10.56 -14.60
N SER A 16 -1.67 10.50 -14.73
CA SER A 16 -1.01 10.18 -16.00
C SER A 16 -1.11 8.70 -16.38
N GLN A 17 -1.24 7.82 -15.39
CA GLN A 17 -1.36 6.37 -15.57
C GLN A 17 -2.81 5.90 -15.58
N PHE A 18 -3.67 6.52 -14.77
CA PHE A 18 -5.11 6.26 -14.73
C PHE A 18 -5.89 7.52 -15.13
N ASN A 19 -6.32 7.57 -16.38
CA ASN A 19 -7.00 8.72 -17.00
C ASN A 19 -8.53 8.57 -17.09
N ARG A 20 -9.09 7.49 -16.55
CA ARG A 20 -10.54 7.22 -16.53
C ARG A 20 -11.21 7.95 -15.35
N PRO A 21 -12.50 8.33 -15.45
CA PRO A 21 -13.21 8.97 -14.36
C PRO A 21 -13.35 8.04 -13.14
N ILE A 22 -12.93 8.52 -11.96
CA ILE A 22 -13.16 7.84 -10.68
C ILE A 22 -14.37 8.48 -10.00
N VAL A 23 -15.33 7.66 -9.57
CA VAL A 23 -16.50 8.07 -8.79
C VAL A 23 -16.05 8.78 -7.50
N SER A 24 -16.69 9.90 -7.17
CA SER A 24 -16.22 10.85 -6.15
C SER A 24 -16.01 10.24 -4.76
N VAL A 25 -16.85 9.29 -4.35
CA VAL A 25 -16.75 8.62 -3.04
C VAL A 25 -15.43 7.84 -2.90
N TYR A 26 -14.97 7.16 -3.95
CA TYR A 26 -13.71 6.42 -3.96
C TYR A 26 -12.51 7.32 -4.20
N ARG A 27 -12.67 8.38 -5.02
CA ARG A 27 -11.58 9.32 -5.32
C ARG A 27 -10.97 9.91 -4.06
N ARG A 28 -11.81 10.31 -3.09
CA ARG A 28 -11.33 10.88 -1.83
C ARG A 28 -10.40 9.91 -1.10
N VAL A 29 -10.81 8.65 -0.97
CA VAL A 29 -10.04 7.63 -0.26
C VAL A 29 -8.72 7.33 -0.99
N ILE A 30 -8.78 7.19 -2.32
CA ILE A 30 -7.58 6.97 -3.14
C ILE A 30 -6.59 8.14 -2.98
N GLU A 31 -7.07 9.38 -2.98
CA GLU A 31 -6.21 10.54 -2.80
C GLU A 31 -5.62 10.64 -1.38
N GLU A 32 -6.41 10.34 -0.34
CA GLU A 32 -5.91 10.33 1.05
C GLU A 32 -4.84 9.23 1.24
N LEU A 33 -5.10 8.02 0.74
CA LEU A 33 -4.14 6.91 0.76
C LEU A 33 -2.86 7.22 -0.02
N MET A 34 -2.99 7.84 -1.20
CA MET A 34 -1.84 8.27 -2.02
C MET A 34 -0.97 9.31 -1.32
N VAL A 35 -1.59 10.27 -0.64
CA VAL A 35 -0.88 11.30 0.13
C VAL A 35 -0.13 10.64 1.30
N GLU A 36 -0.77 9.73 2.02
CA GLU A 36 -0.13 8.99 3.12
C GLU A 36 1.07 8.18 2.63
N MET A 37 0.89 7.37 1.58
CA MET A 37 1.97 6.59 0.96
C MET A 37 3.13 7.47 0.51
N HIS A 38 2.85 8.64 -0.08
CA HIS A 38 3.87 9.59 -0.49
C HIS A 38 4.65 10.15 0.71
N LEU A 39 3.95 10.64 1.74
CA LEU A 39 4.59 11.23 2.92
C LEU A 39 5.47 10.22 3.65
N LEU A 40 5.06 8.95 3.71
CA LEU A 40 5.89 7.86 4.21
C LEU A 40 7.09 7.60 3.30
N SER A 41 6.91 7.55 1.97
CA SER A 41 8.01 7.24 1.04
C SER A 41 9.15 8.26 1.04
N VAL A 42 8.87 9.52 1.39
CA VAL A 42 9.88 10.59 1.47
C VAL A 42 10.39 10.82 2.89
N SER A 43 9.82 10.12 3.89
CA SER A 43 10.27 10.18 5.28
C SER A 43 11.57 9.41 5.46
N THR A 44 12.56 10.02 6.11
CA THR A 44 13.84 9.37 6.40
C THR A 44 13.74 8.26 7.45
N ASP A 45 12.72 8.34 8.30
CA ASP A 45 12.51 7.41 9.41
C ASP A 45 11.60 6.24 9.02
N PHE A 46 10.99 6.29 7.84
CA PHE A 46 10.12 5.24 7.35
C PHE A 46 10.93 4.12 6.71
N VAL A 47 10.64 2.88 7.12
CA VAL A 47 11.19 1.67 6.54
C VAL A 47 10.03 0.84 6.02
N TYR A 48 10.04 0.57 4.72
CA TYR A 48 9.08 -0.34 4.11
C TYR A 48 9.27 -1.77 4.66
N ASP A 49 8.17 -2.42 5.06
CA ASP A 49 8.14 -3.82 5.43
C ASP A 49 6.87 -4.52 4.93
N THR A 50 6.81 -5.84 5.11
CA THR A 50 5.68 -6.68 4.65
C THR A 50 4.39 -6.43 5.43
N LEU A 51 4.47 -5.90 6.67
CA LEU A 51 3.30 -5.52 7.45
C LEU A 51 2.67 -4.24 6.91
N TYR A 52 3.49 -3.25 6.53
CA TYR A 52 3.04 -2.06 5.82
C TYR A 52 2.39 -2.44 4.48
N ALA A 53 3.02 -3.33 3.71
CA ALA A 53 2.45 -3.83 2.45
C ALA A 53 1.06 -4.45 2.65
N LEU A 54 0.92 -5.33 3.65
CA LEU A 54 -0.35 -5.93 4.06
C LEU A 54 -1.38 -4.87 4.45
N GLY A 55 -0.98 -3.84 5.20
CA GLY A 55 -1.84 -2.74 5.60
C GLY A 55 -2.39 -1.95 4.40
N ILE A 56 -1.53 -1.59 3.44
CA ILE A 56 -1.92 -0.87 2.22
C ILE A 56 -2.88 -1.72 1.37
N VAL A 57 -2.52 -2.97 1.11
CA VAL A 57 -3.36 -3.92 0.34
C VAL A 57 -4.73 -4.09 0.98
N THR A 58 -4.77 -4.37 2.29
CA THR A 58 -6.03 -4.59 3.03
C THR A 58 -6.91 -3.34 3.03
N THR A 59 -6.29 -2.18 3.22
CA THR A 59 -7.00 -0.89 3.24
C THR A 59 -7.61 -0.61 1.88
N TYR A 60 -6.81 -0.74 0.82
CA TYR A 60 -7.26 -0.54 -0.54
C TYR A 60 -8.42 -1.47 -0.90
N ASP A 61 -8.26 -2.78 -0.71
CA ASP A 61 -9.28 -3.76 -1.09
C ASP A 61 -10.61 -3.55 -0.36
N ARG A 62 -10.56 -3.23 0.94
CA ARG A 62 -11.76 -2.94 1.73
C ARG A 62 -12.48 -1.69 1.27
N PHE A 63 -11.75 -0.63 0.98
CA PHE A 63 -12.37 0.62 0.52
C PHE A 63 -12.86 0.56 -0.91
N MET A 64 -12.26 -0.29 -1.74
CA MET A 64 -12.64 -0.50 -3.14
C MET A 64 -13.68 -1.60 -3.31
N ASP A 65 -14.17 -2.19 -2.23
CA ASP A 65 -15.29 -3.13 -2.27
C ASP A 65 -16.52 -2.47 -2.91
N GLY A 66 -17.17 -3.21 -3.80
CA GLY A 66 -18.29 -2.72 -4.60
C GLY A 66 -17.96 -1.68 -5.69
N TYR A 67 -16.69 -1.29 -5.92
CA TYR A 67 -16.33 -0.38 -7.01
C TYR A 67 -16.72 -0.94 -8.39
N GLN A 68 -17.23 -0.08 -9.28
CA GLN A 68 -17.62 -0.42 -10.64
C GLN A 68 -17.04 0.57 -11.67
N PRO A 69 -16.54 0.08 -12.84
CA PRO A 69 -16.43 -1.33 -13.20
C PRO A 69 -15.33 -2.05 -12.39
N GLU A 70 -15.49 -3.34 -12.14
CA GLU A 70 -14.58 -4.08 -11.25
C GLU A 70 -13.14 -4.17 -11.79
N GLU A 71 -12.97 -4.21 -13.11
CA GLU A 71 -11.66 -4.21 -13.78
C GLU A 71 -10.80 -2.98 -13.44
N ASP A 72 -11.43 -1.87 -13.08
CA ASP A 72 -10.74 -0.63 -12.77
C ASP A 72 -10.11 -0.66 -11.37
N LYS A 73 -10.54 -1.56 -10.47
CA LYS A 73 -9.94 -1.70 -9.14
C LYS A 73 -8.44 -1.99 -9.27
N GLU A 74 -8.06 -3.02 -10.01
CA GLU A 74 -6.64 -3.38 -10.11
C GLU A 74 -5.83 -2.35 -10.91
N ALA A 75 -6.44 -1.70 -11.90
CA ALA A 75 -5.79 -0.63 -12.65
C ALA A 75 -5.54 0.62 -11.78
N ILE A 76 -6.48 0.97 -10.90
CA ILE A 76 -6.31 2.06 -9.92
C ILE A 76 -5.23 1.70 -8.92
N PHE A 77 -5.20 0.47 -8.39
CA PHE A 77 -4.17 0.03 -7.46
C PHE A 77 -2.78 0.09 -8.09
N THR A 78 -2.66 -0.39 -9.33
CA THR A 78 -1.43 -0.30 -10.12
C THR A 78 -0.95 1.13 -10.27
N ALA A 79 -1.85 2.05 -10.67
CA ALA A 79 -1.51 3.46 -10.81
C ALA A 79 -1.14 4.12 -9.46
N LEU A 80 -1.80 3.72 -8.37
CA LEU A 80 -1.52 4.20 -7.03
C LEU A 80 -0.09 3.83 -6.60
N CYS A 81 0.28 2.55 -6.67
CA CYS A 81 1.63 2.09 -6.30
C CYS A 81 2.72 2.72 -7.18
N GLN A 82 2.49 2.81 -8.49
CA GLN A 82 3.43 3.42 -9.42
C GLN A 82 3.58 4.94 -9.22
N SER A 83 2.53 5.62 -8.72
CA SER A 83 2.59 7.07 -8.42
C SER A 83 3.55 7.43 -7.30
N VAL A 84 3.87 6.47 -6.42
CA VAL A 84 4.88 6.58 -5.35
C VAL A 84 6.14 5.75 -5.65
N GLU A 85 6.42 5.49 -6.93
CA GLU A 85 7.65 4.84 -7.41
C GLU A 85 7.83 3.40 -6.89
N SER A 86 6.71 2.70 -6.70
CA SER A 86 6.68 1.27 -6.33
C SER A 86 5.84 0.47 -7.34
N SER A 87 5.56 -0.80 -7.05
CA SER A 87 4.80 -1.70 -7.93
C SER A 87 3.68 -2.42 -7.17
N ALA A 88 2.51 -2.55 -7.80
CA ALA A 88 1.40 -3.30 -7.22
C ALA A 88 1.77 -4.76 -6.93
N GLU A 89 2.54 -5.38 -7.82
CA GLU A 89 3.02 -6.75 -7.65
C GLU A 89 3.82 -6.92 -6.35
N GLN A 90 4.75 -6.00 -6.05
CA GLN A 90 5.49 -6.03 -4.79
C GLN A 90 4.55 -5.96 -3.59
N TYR A 91 3.63 -4.99 -3.55
CA TYR A 91 2.68 -4.85 -2.45
C TYR A 91 1.82 -6.11 -2.25
N ARG A 92 1.32 -6.70 -3.35
CA ARG A 92 0.49 -7.92 -3.29
C ARG A 92 1.29 -9.13 -2.80
N ASN A 93 2.52 -9.31 -3.31
CA ASN A 93 3.40 -10.41 -2.91
C ASN A 93 3.82 -10.30 -1.45
N ASP A 94 4.21 -9.11 -1.00
CA ASP A 94 4.66 -8.87 0.37
C ASP A 94 3.50 -9.01 1.38
N ALA A 95 2.29 -8.56 1.00
CA ALA A 95 1.09 -8.79 1.78
C ALA A 95 0.74 -10.29 1.91
N GLN A 96 0.88 -11.05 0.81
CA GLN A 96 0.69 -12.49 0.81
C GLN A 96 1.74 -13.17 1.69
N GLN A 97 3.01 -12.81 1.57
CA GLN A 97 4.09 -13.33 2.38
C GLN A 97 3.83 -13.12 3.88
N MET A 98 3.41 -11.91 4.27
CA MET A 98 3.08 -11.61 5.66
C MET A 98 1.94 -12.49 6.17
N THR A 99 0.89 -12.65 5.37
CA THR A 99 -0.28 -13.47 5.72
C THR A 99 0.08 -14.95 5.85
N SER A 100 0.82 -15.50 4.89
CA SER A 100 1.29 -16.89 4.90
C SER A 100 2.27 -17.18 6.04
N SER A 101 3.03 -16.18 6.50
CA SER A 101 3.96 -16.33 7.64
C SER A 101 3.26 -16.50 8.99
N VAL A 102 1.98 -16.15 9.07
CA VAL A 102 1.14 -16.27 10.27
C VAL A 102 -0.03 -17.25 10.11
N GLU A 103 -0.21 -17.81 8.91
CA GLU A 103 -1.27 -18.76 8.62
C GLU A 103 -1.14 -20.02 9.48
N GLY A 104 -2.23 -20.43 10.12
CA GLY A 104 -2.27 -21.59 11.01
C GLY A 104 -1.58 -21.39 12.37
N LEU A 105 -1.01 -20.22 12.66
CA LEU A 105 -0.48 -19.92 13.99
C LEU A 105 -1.63 -19.66 14.97
N SER A 106 -1.48 -20.20 16.18
CA SER A 106 -2.28 -19.75 17.32
C SER A 106 -1.85 -18.34 17.75
N LEU A 107 -2.74 -17.61 18.42
CA LEU A 107 -2.40 -16.31 19.01
C LEU A 107 -1.23 -16.41 20.00
N GLU A 108 -1.12 -17.52 20.73
CA GLU A 108 -0.03 -17.77 21.68
C GLU A 108 1.31 -17.91 20.95
N THR A 109 1.35 -18.76 19.91
CA THR A 109 2.56 -18.97 19.10
C THR A 109 2.98 -17.70 18.36
N LEU A 110 2.03 -16.92 17.86
CA LEU A 110 2.34 -15.63 17.23
C LEU A 110 2.98 -14.67 18.23
N LYS A 111 2.41 -14.56 19.44
CA LYS A 111 2.94 -13.70 20.50
C LYS A 111 4.35 -14.14 20.91
N GLU A 112 4.60 -15.43 21.07
CA GLU A 112 5.94 -15.97 21.34
C GLU A 112 6.94 -15.60 20.25
N LYS A 113 6.54 -15.71 18.97
CA LYS A 113 7.42 -15.39 17.83
C LYS A 113 7.75 -13.89 17.75
N MET A 114 6.82 -13.01 18.15
CA MET A 114 7.05 -11.55 18.22
C MET A 114 7.91 -11.15 19.43
N MET A 115 7.78 -11.86 20.55
CA MET A 115 8.51 -11.56 21.78
C MET A 115 9.89 -12.25 21.85
N GLY A 116 10.07 -13.38 21.17
CA GLY A 116 11.29 -14.20 21.20
C GLY A 116 12.43 -13.70 20.30
N SER A 117 12.18 -12.68 19.48
CA SER A 117 13.18 -12.07 18.59
C SER A 117 14.15 -11.08 19.29
N GLU A 118 14.04 -10.85 20.61
CA GLU A 118 14.91 -9.93 21.37
C GLU A 118 16.18 -10.58 21.98
N SER A 119 16.44 -11.88 21.77
CA SER A 119 17.55 -12.59 22.44
C SER A 119 18.67 -13.10 21.52
N GLY A 120 19.06 -12.34 20.49
CA GLY A 120 20.22 -12.67 19.66
C GLY A 120 20.84 -11.46 18.96
N GLY A 121 21.86 -10.87 19.59
CA GLY A 121 22.69 -9.78 19.05
C GLY A 121 23.54 -9.13 20.13
#